data_AF-A0A4Z2BSA2-F1
#
_entry.id   AF-A0A4Z2BSA2-F1
#
_cell.length_a   1.000
_cell.length_b   1.000
_cell.length_c   1.000
_cell.angle_alpha   90.00
_cell.angle_beta   90.00
_cell.angle_gamma   90.00
#
_symmetry.space_group_name_H-M   'P 1'
#
loop_
_entity.id
_entity.type
_entity.pdbx_description
1 polymer ?
#
loop_
_entity_poly.entity_id
_entity_poly.type
_entity_poly.pdbx_seq_one_letter_code
_entity_poly.pdbx_strand_id
1 'polypeptide(L)'
;MEDLPTPLRCFNECHAAEKFVDDGVESVTSLEQKKVESSIEEVINNYKQIHSLPQPALVREQHYQYLKKGLRHLSDAYECLDASRPWLCFWILHSLELLEEPIPSAVASDVCQFLARCQSPTGGFAGGPGQHAHLAPTYAAVNALCIIGTEEAYNVIDRQKLLDFLWSVKQPDGSFMMHVGGEVDVRSAYCAASVASLTYILTPKLFENTTNWILSCQNWEGGLSGVPGLEAHGGYSFCGTAALVILGKEHMLDLKSLLRWVVSRQMRFEGGFQGRCNKLVDGCYSFWQAGLLPLLHRALFKEGEPELSQQRWLFEQQALQEYILLCCQSPTGGLLDKPGKSRDFYHTCYCLSGLSVGAALRKHGAPSRDDPLARRRTDWLRLIQCTTSVQRRWPGRCGTSTACPSPKRVPVMSHRRNPRPGQVTSSRSLLCQSARLTGLEPATPAVRADVDTHDDQVGGALHLWLWSSSTVEAAVRVSAATPPAAFVLEMFSSEAKMKLSTVSK
;
A
#
# COMPACT_ATOMS: atom_id res chain seq x y z
N MET A 1 2.84 17.08 39.99
CA MET A 1 2.38 15.69 39.92
C MET A 1 3.24 15.05 38.87
N GLU A 2 4.16 14.17 39.29
CA GLU A 2 4.98 13.38 38.38
C GLU A 2 4.05 12.61 37.42
N ASP A 3 4.35 12.65 36.12
CA ASP A 3 3.59 11.97 35.07
C ASP A 3 3.63 10.45 35.31
N LEU A 4 2.65 9.94 36.07
CA LEU A 4 2.42 8.51 36.16
C LEU A 4 2.17 7.98 34.74
N PRO A 5 2.87 6.93 34.30
CA PRO A 5 2.70 6.40 32.96
C PRO A 5 1.24 5.98 32.75
N THR A 6 0.65 6.38 31.62
CA THR A 6 -0.71 5.99 31.27
C THR A 6 -0.82 4.46 31.25
N PRO A 7 -1.76 3.85 31.99
CA PRO A 7 -1.93 2.41 31.99
C PRO A 7 -2.13 1.86 30.56
N LEU A 8 -1.61 0.66 30.30
CA LEU A 8 -1.83 0.00 29.02
C LEU A 8 -3.33 -0.27 28.83
N ARG A 9 -3.85 0.01 27.64
CA ARG A 9 -5.25 -0.22 27.27
C ARG A 9 -5.61 -1.69 27.44
N CYS A 10 -4.73 -2.59 26.99
CA CYS A 10 -4.92 -4.05 27.14
C CYS A 10 -4.93 -4.54 28.59
N PHE A 11 -4.57 -3.71 29.57
CA PHE A 11 -4.59 -4.08 30.99
C PHE A 11 -5.87 -3.63 31.71
N ASN A 12 -6.70 -2.84 31.05
CA ASN A 12 -8.00 -2.42 31.59
C ASN A 12 -8.89 -3.65 31.85
N GLU A 13 -9.58 -3.68 32.98
CA GLU A 13 -10.47 -4.78 33.38
C GLU A 13 -11.57 -5.05 32.33
N CYS A 14 -12.01 -4.00 31.62
CA CYS A 14 -13.01 -4.12 30.57
C CYS A 14 -12.46 -4.63 29.23
N HIS A 15 -11.14 -4.79 29.06
CA HIS A 15 -10.53 -5.19 27.77
C HIS A 15 -10.96 -6.59 27.33
N ALA A 16 -11.20 -7.51 28.28
CA ALA A 16 -11.69 -8.85 27.97
C ALA A 16 -13.08 -8.86 27.30
N ALA A 17 -13.89 -7.81 27.50
CA ALA A 17 -15.19 -7.67 26.84
C ALA A 17 -15.08 -7.33 25.33
N GLU A 18 -13.87 -7.00 24.85
CA GLU A 18 -13.61 -6.72 23.44
C GLU A 18 -13.40 -7.98 22.59
N LYS A 19 -13.27 -9.17 23.20
CA LYS A 19 -13.10 -10.43 22.46
C LYS A 19 -14.24 -10.69 21.47
N PHE A 20 -13.92 -11.41 20.41
CA PHE A 20 -14.89 -11.79 19.39
C PHE A 20 -15.99 -12.68 19.98
N VAL A 21 -17.24 -12.35 19.66
CA VAL A 21 -18.43 -13.12 19.99
C VAL A 21 -18.98 -13.67 18.69
N ASP A 22 -19.17 -14.99 18.63
CA ASP A 22 -19.62 -15.69 17.42
C ASP A 22 -21.12 -16.01 17.43
N ASP A 23 -21.86 -15.48 18.41
CA ASP A 23 -23.32 -15.64 18.55
C ASP A 23 -23.80 -17.10 18.56
N GLY A 24 -22.93 -18.03 18.96
CA GLY A 24 -23.20 -19.46 18.94
C GLY A 24 -23.15 -20.11 17.55
N VAL A 25 -22.63 -19.41 16.54
CA VAL A 25 -22.50 -19.89 15.16
C VAL A 25 -21.03 -19.93 14.75
N GLU A 26 -20.45 -21.12 14.82
CA GLU A 26 -19.06 -21.34 14.44
C GLU A 26 -18.87 -21.39 12.92
N SER A 27 -17.76 -20.82 12.47
CA SER A 27 -17.27 -20.87 11.10
C SER A 27 -15.75 -20.92 11.12
N VAL A 28 -15.13 -21.19 9.97
CA VAL A 28 -13.66 -21.12 9.85
C VAL A 28 -13.14 -19.75 10.31
N THR A 29 -13.84 -18.66 9.95
CA THR A 29 -13.48 -17.30 10.38
C THR A 29 -13.51 -17.14 11.89
N SER A 30 -14.60 -17.55 12.56
CA SER A 30 -14.73 -17.35 14.01
C SER A 30 -13.73 -18.22 14.78
N LEU A 31 -13.49 -19.45 14.33
CA LEU A 31 -12.52 -20.36 14.94
C LEU A 31 -11.10 -19.80 14.85
N GLU A 32 -10.68 -19.32 13.68
CA GLU A 32 -9.34 -18.75 13.52
C GLU A 32 -9.18 -17.42 14.28
N GLN A 33 -10.21 -16.58 14.33
CA GLN A 33 -10.20 -15.35 15.13
C GLN A 33 -10.02 -15.67 16.63
N LYS A 34 -10.82 -16.61 17.17
CA LYS A 34 -10.71 -17.05 18.58
C LYS A 34 -9.33 -17.61 18.91
N LYS A 35 -8.71 -18.36 18.00
CA LYS A 35 -7.33 -18.88 18.17
C LYS A 35 -6.31 -17.75 18.29
N VAL A 36 -6.40 -16.74 17.42
CA VAL A 36 -5.50 -15.58 17.45
C VAL A 36 -5.70 -14.76 18.72
N GLU A 37 -6.94 -14.50 19.13
CA GLU A 37 -7.24 -13.79 20.37
C GLU A 37 -6.68 -14.53 21.60
N SER A 38 -6.78 -15.87 21.62
CA SER A 38 -6.22 -16.69 22.70
C SER A 38 -4.70 -16.55 22.78
N SER A 39 -4.00 -16.57 21.64
CA SER A 39 -2.54 -16.40 21.59
C SER A 39 -2.10 -15.00 22.02
N ILE A 40 -2.85 -13.96 21.66
CA ILE A 40 -2.56 -12.58 22.06
C ILE A 40 -2.87 -12.36 23.54
N GLU A 41 -3.95 -12.93 24.05
CA GLU A 41 -4.26 -12.91 25.49
C GLU A 41 -3.14 -13.54 26.32
N GLU A 42 -2.57 -14.66 25.86
CA GLU A 42 -1.43 -15.29 26.50
C GLU A 42 -0.22 -14.34 26.57
N VAL A 43 0.09 -13.64 25.47
CA VAL A 43 1.17 -12.63 25.45
C VAL A 43 0.90 -11.50 26.44
N ILE A 44 -0.33 -10.96 26.48
CA ILE A 44 -0.73 -9.88 27.39
C ILE A 44 -0.61 -10.34 28.86
N ASN A 45 -1.12 -11.54 29.18
CA ASN A 45 -1.08 -12.10 30.53
C ASN A 45 0.34 -12.39 30.99
N ASN A 46 1.18 -12.96 30.12
CA ASN A 46 2.59 -13.21 30.43
C ASN A 46 3.32 -11.90 30.70
N TYR A 47 3.10 -10.85 29.91
CA TYR A 47 3.70 -9.55 30.17
C TYR A 47 3.23 -8.99 31.52
N LYS A 48 1.92 -9.04 31.81
CA LYS A 48 1.32 -8.55 33.07
C LYS A 48 1.85 -9.26 34.31
N GLN A 49 2.17 -10.56 34.22
CA GLN A 49 2.73 -11.32 35.33
C GLN A 49 4.21 -11.00 35.60
N ILE A 50 4.99 -10.79 34.53
CA ILE A 50 6.45 -10.55 34.63
C ILE A 50 6.75 -9.10 35.02
N HIS A 51 5.90 -8.17 34.59
CA HIS A 51 6.18 -6.73 34.66
C HIS A 51 5.18 -6.04 35.57
N SER A 52 5.66 -5.43 36.66
CA SER A 52 4.80 -4.77 37.65
C SER A 52 4.20 -3.45 37.17
N LEU A 53 4.88 -2.67 36.29
CA LEU A 53 4.37 -1.45 35.63
C LEU A 53 5.30 -0.76 34.57
N PRO A 54 6.26 -1.40 33.87
CA PRO A 54 6.94 -0.76 32.74
C PRO A 54 6.09 -0.77 31.46
N GLN A 55 6.07 0.37 30.77
CA GLN A 55 5.63 0.47 29.37
C GLN A 55 6.45 -0.47 28.48
N PRO A 56 5.83 -1.18 27.52
CA PRO A 56 6.58 -2.07 26.65
C PRO A 56 7.59 -1.27 25.84
N ALA A 57 8.82 -1.79 25.76
CA ALA A 57 9.93 -1.13 25.10
C ALA A 57 10.23 -1.78 23.75
N LEU A 58 10.68 -0.95 22.80
CA LEU A 58 11.20 -1.43 21.53
C LEU A 58 12.61 -2.02 21.75
N VAL A 59 12.84 -3.26 21.33
CA VAL A 59 14.16 -3.93 21.44
C VAL A 59 15.10 -3.50 20.31
N ARG A 60 15.37 -2.20 20.28
CA ARG A 60 16.04 -1.49 19.18
C ARG A 60 17.39 -2.10 18.78
N GLU A 61 18.25 -2.43 19.75
CA GLU A 61 19.58 -2.99 19.48
C GLU A 61 19.47 -4.34 18.75
N GLN A 62 18.56 -5.20 19.19
CA GLN A 62 18.33 -6.50 18.56
C GLN A 62 17.82 -6.33 17.11
N HIS A 63 16.91 -5.38 16.88
CA HIS A 63 16.44 -5.07 15.53
C HIS A 63 17.57 -4.50 14.65
N TYR A 64 18.41 -3.62 15.18
CA TYR A 64 19.59 -3.10 14.48
C TYR A 64 20.55 -4.22 14.05
N GLN A 65 20.91 -5.13 14.96
CA GLN A 65 21.81 -6.25 14.63
C GLN A 65 21.22 -7.17 13.55
N TYR A 66 19.92 -7.44 13.62
CA TYR A 66 19.20 -8.21 12.60
C TYR A 66 19.26 -7.53 11.21
N LEU A 67 18.95 -6.24 11.16
CA LEU A 67 18.96 -5.43 9.93
C LEU A 67 20.36 -5.29 9.32
N LYS A 68 21.36 -5.00 10.17
CA LYS A 68 22.77 -4.87 9.78
C LYS A 68 23.29 -6.14 9.11
N LYS A 69 22.97 -7.31 9.67
CA LYS A 69 23.33 -8.61 9.08
C LYS A 69 22.62 -8.81 7.74
N GLY A 70 21.30 -8.57 7.71
CA GLY A 70 20.47 -8.75 6.52
C GLY A 70 20.87 -7.90 5.32
N LEU A 71 21.39 -6.69 5.55
CA LEU A 71 21.83 -5.80 4.47
C LEU A 71 23.05 -6.36 3.70
N ARG A 72 23.81 -7.27 4.32
CA ARG A 72 25.03 -7.85 3.75
C ARG A 72 24.87 -9.30 3.32
N HIS A 73 24.17 -10.10 4.12
CA HIS A 73 24.06 -11.54 3.90
C HIS A 73 22.68 -12.06 4.30
N LEU A 74 22.14 -12.90 3.44
CA LEU A 74 20.87 -13.60 3.61
C LEU A 74 21.13 -15.10 3.44
N SER A 75 20.37 -15.92 4.17
CA SER A 75 20.38 -17.37 3.98
C SER A 75 19.60 -17.76 2.71
N ASP A 76 19.76 -19.01 2.28
CA ASP A 76 18.97 -19.68 1.23
C ASP A 76 17.45 -19.55 1.40
N ALA A 77 16.96 -19.41 2.64
CA ALA A 77 15.55 -19.12 2.91
C ALA A 77 15.02 -17.88 2.15
N TYR A 78 15.88 -16.97 1.71
CA TYR A 78 15.52 -15.78 0.92
C TYR A 78 15.58 -15.98 -0.60
N GLU A 79 15.78 -17.21 -1.10
CA GLU A 79 15.77 -17.50 -2.54
C GLU A 79 14.41 -17.16 -3.18
N CYS A 80 13.30 -17.32 -2.46
CA CYS A 80 11.98 -16.89 -2.93
C CYS A 80 11.87 -15.35 -3.12
N LEU A 81 12.85 -14.60 -2.62
CA LEU A 81 12.97 -13.15 -2.72
C LEU A 81 14.08 -12.70 -3.69
N ASP A 82 14.66 -13.61 -4.49
CA ASP A 82 15.71 -13.23 -5.46
C ASP A 82 15.18 -12.27 -6.55
N ALA A 83 13.89 -12.32 -6.87
CA ALA A 83 13.21 -11.35 -7.73
C ALA A 83 12.70 -10.10 -6.97
N SER A 84 13.18 -9.85 -5.76
CA SER A 84 12.75 -8.74 -4.89
C SER A 84 13.87 -8.18 -4.02
N ARG A 85 15.10 -8.20 -4.52
CA ARG A 85 16.26 -7.70 -3.79
C ARG A 85 16.25 -6.19 -3.56
N PRO A 86 15.76 -5.33 -4.48
CA PRO A 86 15.51 -3.92 -4.15
C PRO A 86 14.52 -3.70 -3.01
N TRP A 87 13.54 -4.60 -2.83
CA TRP A 87 12.65 -4.55 -1.66
C TRP A 87 13.40 -4.81 -0.37
N LEU A 88 14.30 -5.81 -0.35
CA LEU A 88 15.16 -6.05 0.80
C LEU A 88 16.03 -4.82 1.13
N CYS A 89 16.59 -4.15 0.12
CA CYS A 89 17.31 -2.88 0.33
C CYS A 89 16.39 -1.82 0.97
N PHE A 90 15.22 -1.57 0.39
CA PHE A 90 14.27 -0.59 0.92
C PHE A 90 13.82 -0.90 2.34
N TRP A 91 13.33 -2.11 2.59
CA TRP A 91 12.82 -2.52 3.90
C TRP A 91 13.88 -2.40 4.98
N ILE A 92 15.12 -2.81 4.68
CA ILE A 92 16.20 -2.76 5.66
C ILE A 92 16.66 -1.33 5.90
N LEU A 93 16.90 -0.55 4.84
CA LEU A 93 17.36 0.84 4.97
C LEU A 93 16.31 1.73 5.63
N HIS A 94 15.03 1.56 5.28
CA HIS A 94 13.95 2.32 5.90
C HIS A 94 13.77 1.94 7.37
N SER A 95 13.89 0.65 7.71
CA SER A 95 13.87 0.23 9.12
C SER A 95 15.02 0.87 9.90
N LEU A 96 16.25 0.89 9.35
CA LEU A 96 17.39 1.56 9.97
C LEU A 96 17.16 3.07 10.11
N GLU A 97 16.57 3.73 9.11
CA GLU A 97 16.20 5.14 9.16
C GLU A 97 15.19 5.44 10.29
N LEU A 98 14.14 4.61 10.42
CA LEU A 98 13.14 4.74 11.49
C LEU A 98 13.72 4.45 12.88
N LEU A 99 14.67 3.52 12.94
CA LEU A 99 15.48 3.31 14.12
C LEU A 99 16.60 4.35 14.21
N GLU A 100 16.63 5.45 13.46
CA GLU A 100 17.67 6.49 13.55
C GLU A 100 19.13 5.95 13.56
N GLU A 101 19.38 4.80 12.93
CA GLU A 101 20.69 4.15 12.88
C GLU A 101 21.45 4.61 11.63
N PRO A 102 22.71 5.10 11.77
CA PRO A 102 23.45 5.62 10.64
C PRO A 102 23.90 4.50 9.69
N ILE A 103 23.83 4.78 8.39
CA ILE A 103 24.35 3.89 7.35
C ILE A 103 25.79 4.31 7.02
N PRO A 104 26.80 3.43 7.20
CA PRO A 104 28.18 3.76 6.81
C PRO A 104 28.28 4.09 5.32
N SER A 105 29.08 5.11 4.97
CA SER A 105 29.21 5.59 3.58
C SER A 105 29.61 4.50 2.58
N ALA A 106 30.50 3.58 2.98
CA ALA A 106 30.88 2.43 2.17
C ALA A 106 29.69 1.50 1.89
N VAL A 107 28.84 1.24 2.89
CA VAL A 107 27.62 0.42 2.73
C VAL A 107 26.63 1.13 1.81
N ALA A 108 26.47 2.45 1.96
CA ALA A 108 25.61 3.24 1.09
C ALA A 108 26.05 3.16 -0.38
N SER A 109 27.35 3.34 -0.66
CA SER A 109 27.89 3.20 -2.01
C SER A 109 27.72 1.78 -2.57
N ASP A 110 27.93 0.74 -1.75
CA ASP A 110 27.68 -0.65 -2.17
C ASP A 110 26.22 -0.88 -2.60
N VAL A 111 25.26 -0.29 -1.87
CA VAL A 111 23.83 -0.36 -2.24
C VAL A 111 23.57 0.42 -3.53
N CYS A 112 24.15 1.61 -3.71
CA CYS A 112 24.04 2.38 -4.96
C CYS A 112 24.53 1.56 -6.15
N GLN A 113 25.71 0.95 -6.04
CA GLN A 113 26.29 0.10 -7.08
C GLN A 113 25.45 -1.15 -7.35
N PHE A 114 24.89 -1.77 -6.30
CA PHE A 114 23.99 -2.90 -6.45
C PHE A 114 22.71 -2.52 -7.20
N LEU A 115 22.04 -1.43 -6.80
CA LEU A 115 20.82 -0.96 -7.45
C LEU A 115 21.09 -0.48 -8.88
N ALA A 116 22.26 0.09 -9.16
CA ALA A 116 22.67 0.40 -10.53
C ALA A 116 22.74 -0.85 -11.43
N ARG A 117 23.20 -1.99 -10.90
CA ARG A 117 23.17 -3.27 -11.63
C ARG A 117 21.76 -3.86 -11.79
N CYS A 118 20.82 -3.47 -10.93
CA CYS A 118 19.41 -3.84 -11.06
C CYS A 118 18.64 -2.91 -12.02
N GLN A 119 19.20 -1.78 -12.43
CA GLN A 119 18.55 -0.89 -13.37
C GLN A 119 18.54 -1.49 -14.77
N SER A 120 17.36 -1.55 -15.41
CA SER A 120 17.23 -2.10 -16.75
C SER A 120 17.78 -1.13 -17.81
N PRO A 121 18.44 -1.64 -18.86
CA PRO A 121 18.84 -0.83 -20.02
C PRO A 121 17.68 -0.11 -20.71
N THR A 122 16.43 -0.58 -20.54
CA THR A 122 15.20 0.01 -21.07
C THR A 122 14.43 0.86 -20.04
N GLY A 123 15.03 1.14 -18.88
CA GLY A 123 14.43 1.92 -17.81
C GLY A 123 13.67 1.11 -16.77
N GLY A 124 13.48 1.71 -15.60
CA GLY A 124 13.00 1.03 -14.41
C GLY A 124 14.08 0.15 -13.75
N PHE A 125 13.75 -0.41 -12.59
CA PHE A 125 14.61 -1.37 -11.89
C PHE A 125 13.94 -2.75 -11.87
N ALA A 126 14.78 -3.78 -11.87
CA ALA A 126 14.41 -5.19 -11.84
C ALA A 126 14.55 -5.79 -10.44
N GLY A 127 14.00 -6.99 -10.23
CA GLY A 127 14.07 -7.72 -8.96
C GLY A 127 15.49 -8.13 -8.53
N GLY A 128 16.41 -8.20 -9.49
CA GLY A 128 17.83 -8.47 -9.33
C GLY A 128 18.59 -8.18 -10.63
N PRO A 129 19.93 -8.21 -10.62
CA PRO A 129 20.73 -7.94 -11.82
C PRO A 129 20.39 -8.86 -12.98
N GLY A 130 20.17 -8.29 -14.16
CA GLY A 130 19.84 -9.04 -15.39
C GLY A 130 18.37 -9.47 -15.54
N GLN A 131 17.52 -9.22 -14.54
CA GLN A 131 16.08 -9.48 -14.64
C GLN A 131 15.32 -8.36 -15.38
N HIS A 132 14.03 -8.57 -15.67
CA HIS A 132 13.18 -7.57 -16.30
C HIS A 132 12.76 -6.45 -15.33
N ALA A 133 12.62 -5.23 -15.87
CA ALA A 133 12.12 -4.09 -15.11
C ALA A 133 10.67 -4.32 -14.64
N HIS A 134 10.38 -3.90 -13.40
CA HIS A 134 9.08 -4.06 -12.78
C HIS A 134 8.81 -2.89 -11.82
N LEU A 135 7.58 -2.40 -11.75
CA LEU A 135 7.21 -1.22 -10.97
C LEU A 135 7.44 -1.40 -9.47
N ALA A 136 7.20 -2.60 -8.92
CA ALA A 136 7.49 -2.91 -7.51
C ALA A 136 8.97 -2.72 -7.11
N PRO A 137 9.97 -3.40 -7.71
CA PRO A 137 11.37 -3.14 -7.42
C PRO A 137 11.83 -1.74 -7.89
N THR A 138 11.17 -1.12 -8.87
CA THR A 138 11.41 0.29 -9.23
C THR A 138 11.06 1.24 -8.08
N TYR A 139 9.88 1.07 -7.47
CA TYR A 139 9.48 1.80 -6.26
C TYR A 139 10.48 1.61 -5.13
N ALA A 140 10.83 0.35 -4.84
CA ALA A 140 11.75 0.03 -3.76
C ALA A 140 13.15 0.61 -3.99
N ALA A 141 13.70 0.48 -5.21
CA ALA A 141 15.01 1.02 -5.55
C ALA A 141 15.06 2.55 -5.43
N VAL A 142 14.06 3.26 -5.97
CA VAL A 142 14.01 4.73 -5.89
C VAL A 142 13.91 5.18 -4.43
N ASN A 143 13.07 4.55 -3.61
CA ASN A 143 12.99 4.89 -2.19
C ASN A 143 14.29 4.59 -1.43
N ALA A 144 14.93 3.45 -1.69
CA ALA A 144 16.22 3.11 -1.09
C ALA A 144 17.31 4.15 -1.43
N LEU A 145 17.38 4.59 -2.69
CA LEU A 145 18.29 5.65 -3.13
C LEU A 145 17.96 7.01 -2.49
N CYS A 146 16.66 7.32 -2.32
CA CYS A 146 16.23 8.53 -1.62
C CYS A 146 16.57 8.51 -0.12
N ILE A 147 16.49 7.36 0.55
CA ILE A 147 16.90 7.19 1.96
C ILE A 147 18.41 7.42 2.10
N ILE A 148 19.22 6.88 1.18
CA ILE A 148 20.68 7.14 1.15
C ILE A 148 20.94 8.64 0.94
N GLY A 149 20.24 9.25 -0.01
CA GLY A 149 20.15 10.70 -0.14
C GLY A 149 21.44 11.43 -0.53
N THR A 150 22.41 10.73 -1.12
CA THR A 150 23.67 11.28 -1.66
C THR A 150 23.55 11.58 -3.15
N GLU A 151 24.43 12.42 -3.69
CA GLU A 151 24.49 12.67 -5.14
C GLU A 151 24.78 11.39 -5.94
N GLU A 152 25.64 10.51 -5.42
CA GLU A 152 25.88 9.17 -5.99
C GLU A 152 24.56 8.40 -6.15
N ALA A 153 23.76 8.31 -5.07
CA ALA A 153 22.50 7.58 -5.09
C ALA A 153 21.50 8.17 -6.09
N TYR A 154 21.38 9.49 -6.12
CA TYR A 154 20.51 10.19 -7.07
C TYR A 154 20.94 9.98 -8.52
N ASN A 155 22.24 9.97 -8.79
CA ASN A 155 22.79 9.76 -10.13
C ASN A 155 22.70 8.32 -10.64
N VAL A 156 22.33 7.36 -9.79
CA VAL A 156 21.98 5.99 -10.23
C VAL A 156 20.74 6.00 -11.12
N ILE A 157 19.79 6.92 -10.93
CA ILE A 157 18.49 6.90 -11.61
C ILE A 157 18.59 7.52 -13.01
N ASP A 158 18.51 6.70 -14.07
CA ASP A 158 18.27 7.20 -15.42
C ASP A 158 16.83 7.68 -15.57
N ARG A 159 16.61 8.98 -15.39
CA ARG A 159 15.29 9.61 -15.39
C ARG A 159 14.58 9.52 -16.73
N GLN A 160 15.32 9.61 -17.84
CA GLN A 160 14.72 9.55 -19.17
C GLN A 160 14.22 8.14 -19.45
N LYS A 161 15.05 7.13 -19.23
CA LYS A 161 14.62 5.75 -19.43
C LYS A 161 13.56 5.33 -18.43
N LEU A 162 13.60 5.81 -17.19
CA LEU A 162 12.52 5.60 -16.23
C LEU A 162 11.19 6.11 -16.79
N LEU A 163 11.16 7.31 -17.39
CA LEU A 163 9.97 7.84 -18.04
C LEU A 163 9.52 6.95 -19.22
N ASP A 164 10.46 6.48 -20.05
CA ASP A 164 10.17 5.58 -21.17
C ASP A 164 9.55 4.25 -20.69
N PHE A 165 10.07 3.68 -19.60
CA PHE A 165 9.50 2.50 -18.95
C PHE A 165 8.09 2.75 -18.44
N LEU A 166 7.84 3.87 -17.74
CA LEU A 166 6.50 4.22 -17.27
C LEU A 166 5.49 4.34 -18.43
N TRP A 167 5.91 4.89 -19.57
CA TRP A 167 5.09 4.90 -20.79
C TRP A 167 4.85 3.51 -21.35
N SER A 168 5.86 2.64 -21.35
CA SER A 168 5.72 1.28 -21.89
C SER A 168 4.71 0.41 -21.14
N VAL A 169 4.44 0.73 -19.86
CA VAL A 169 3.47 0.00 -19.03
C VAL A 169 2.15 0.75 -18.84
N LYS A 170 2.02 2.01 -19.32
CA LYS A 170 0.77 2.78 -19.28
C LYS A 170 -0.31 2.16 -20.18
N GLN A 171 -1.51 1.96 -19.64
CA GLN A 171 -2.66 1.44 -20.39
C GLN A 171 -3.64 2.54 -20.85
N PRO A 172 -4.46 2.31 -21.89
CA PRO A 172 -5.42 3.29 -22.38
C PRO A 172 -6.50 3.69 -21.36
N ASP A 173 -6.92 2.75 -20.50
CA ASP A 173 -7.99 2.94 -19.51
C ASP A 173 -7.58 3.81 -18.32
N GLY A 174 -6.29 4.10 -18.15
CA GLY A 174 -5.76 4.84 -17.00
C GLY A 174 -4.82 4.02 -16.13
N SER A 175 -4.93 2.70 -16.17
CA SER A 175 -4.11 1.79 -15.38
C SER A 175 -2.66 1.72 -15.88
N PHE A 176 -1.82 1.02 -15.12
CA PHE A 176 -0.48 0.62 -15.53
C PHE A 176 -0.33 -0.88 -15.32
N MET A 177 0.41 -1.57 -16.20
CA MET A 177 0.91 -2.91 -15.90
C MET A 177 2.07 -2.83 -14.90
N MET A 178 2.26 -3.86 -14.08
CA MET A 178 3.39 -3.94 -13.16
C MET A 178 4.73 -4.08 -13.88
N HIS A 179 4.74 -4.75 -15.04
CA HIS A 179 5.87 -4.83 -15.96
C HIS A 179 5.34 -5.06 -17.38
N VAL A 180 6.21 -5.04 -18.40
CA VAL A 180 5.79 -5.34 -19.77
C VAL A 180 5.22 -6.76 -19.84
N GLY A 181 3.95 -6.89 -20.25
CA GLY A 181 3.23 -8.17 -20.30
C GLY A 181 2.77 -8.72 -18.94
N GLY A 182 2.88 -7.92 -17.87
CA GLY A 182 2.50 -8.29 -16.51
C GLY A 182 1.04 -8.02 -16.17
N GLU A 183 0.71 -8.21 -14.89
CA GLU A 183 -0.60 -7.93 -14.34
C GLU A 183 -0.89 -6.43 -14.17
N VAL A 184 -2.16 -6.10 -14.00
CA VAL A 184 -2.64 -4.74 -13.71
C VAL A 184 -3.38 -4.75 -12.38
N ASP A 185 -2.96 -3.90 -11.45
CA ASP A 185 -3.72 -3.53 -10.26
C ASP A 185 -3.20 -2.21 -9.67
N VAL A 186 -3.87 -1.68 -8.65
CA VAL A 186 -3.61 -0.32 -8.13
C VAL A 186 -2.20 -0.13 -7.54
N ARG A 187 -1.45 -1.21 -7.29
CA ARG A 187 -0.02 -1.11 -6.91
C ARG A 187 0.77 -0.39 -8.01
N SER A 188 0.45 -0.66 -9.28
CA SER A 188 1.17 -0.07 -10.41
C SER A 188 0.98 1.44 -10.46
N ALA A 189 -0.24 1.93 -10.25
CA ALA A 189 -0.55 3.35 -10.21
C ALA A 189 0.21 4.08 -9.09
N TYR A 190 0.26 3.48 -7.89
CA TYR A 190 1.04 4.03 -6.78
C TYR A 190 2.53 4.01 -7.03
N CYS A 191 3.09 2.87 -7.48
CA CYS A 191 4.51 2.75 -7.77
C CYS A 191 4.94 3.77 -8.83
N ALA A 192 4.17 3.89 -9.92
CA ALA A 192 4.43 4.85 -10.99
C ALA A 192 4.34 6.30 -10.49
N ALA A 193 3.27 6.67 -9.78
CA ALA A 193 3.09 8.03 -9.26
C ALA A 193 4.18 8.40 -8.26
N SER A 194 4.56 7.46 -7.37
CA SER A 194 5.61 7.64 -6.37
C SER A 194 6.95 7.94 -7.04
N VAL A 195 7.43 7.07 -7.94
CA VAL A 195 8.75 7.27 -8.56
C VAL A 195 8.76 8.47 -9.52
N ALA A 196 7.68 8.71 -10.25
CA ALA A 196 7.57 9.84 -11.17
C ALA A 196 7.60 11.19 -10.44
N SER A 197 6.93 11.28 -9.28
CA SER A 197 6.90 12.50 -8.47
C SER A 197 8.25 12.75 -7.78
N LEU A 198 8.84 11.73 -7.15
CA LEU A 198 10.15 11.82 -6.49
C LEU A 198 11.27 12.25 -7.45
N THR A 199 11.26 11.72 -8.68
CA THR A 199 12.28 11.99 -9.69
C THR A 199 11.93 13.14 -10.64
N TYR A 200 10.84 13.86 -10.36
CA TYR A 200 10.40 15.03 -11.12
C TYR A 200 10.21 14.77 -12.63
N ILE A 201 9.62 13.62 -12.98
CA ILE A 201 9.25 13.24 -14.35
C ILE A 201 7.73 13.04 -14.52
N LEU A 202 6.96 13.32 -13.46
CA LEU A 202 5.49 13.29 -13.49
C LEU A 202 4.97 14.33 -14.47
N THR A 203 4.14 13.90 -15.43
CA THR A 203 3.44 14.79 -16.38
C THR A 203 1.94 14.51 -16.37
N PRO A 204 1.08 15.52 -16.65
CA PRO A 204 -0.37 15.30 -16.73
C PRO A 204 -0.77 14.22 -17.74
N LYS A 205 -0.05 14.12 -18.86
CA LYS A 205 -0.35 13.18 -19.94
C LYS A 205 -0.02 11.73 -19.54
N LEU A 206 1.05 11.51 -18.77
CA LEU A 206 1.43 10.18 -18.28
C LEU A 206 0.34 9.56 -17.39
N PHE A 207 -0.33 10.38 -16.56
CA PHE A 207 -1.38 9.92 -15.64
C PHE A 207 -2.80 10.24 -16.12
N GLU A 208 -2.97 10.45 -17.43
CA GLU A 208 -4.29 10.61 -18.02
C GLU A 208 -5.14 9.36 -17.77
N ASN A 209 -6.39 9.58 -17.38
CA ASN A 209 -7.39 8.58 -16.95
C ASN A 209 -7.04 7.78 -15.68
N THR A 210 -5.80 7.86 -15.16
CA THR A 210 -5.39 7.11 -13.96
C THR A 210 -6.26 7.43 -12.75
N THR A 211 -6.65 8.70 -12.58
CA THR A 211 -7.57 9.11 -11.51
C THR A 211 -8.89 8.35 -11.58
N ASN A 212 -9.56 8.34 -12.74
CA ASN A 212 -10.85 7.67 -12.89
C ASN A 212 -10.74 6.15 -12.70
N TRP A 213 -9.64 5.56 -13.17
CA TRP A 213 -9.37 4.15 -12.98
C TRP A 213 -9.19 3.79 -11.49
N ILE A 214 -8.41 4.57 -10.73
CA ILE A 214 -8.28 4.38 -9.27
C ILE A 214 -9.64 4.54 -8.57
N LEU A 215 -10.43 5.55 -8.95
CA LEU A 215 -11.76 5.77 -8.35
C LEU A 215 -12.69 4.57 -8.57
N SER A 216 -12.62 3.93 -9.73
CA SER A 216 -13.40 2.71 -10.00
C SER A 216 -12.99 1.50 -9.15
N CYS A 217 -11.86 1.58 -8.44
CA CYS A 217 -11.43 0.54 -7.49
C CYS A 217 -12.04 0.72 -6.09
N GLN A 218 -12.61 1.89 -5.75
CA GLN A 218 -13.35 2.07 -4.50
C GLN A 218 -14.69 1.33 -4.59
N ASN A 219 -14.97 0.45 -3.62
CA ASN A 219 -16.14 -0.43 -3.66
C ASN A 219 -17.19 -0.08 -2.58
N TRP A 220 -18.24 -0.90 -2.50
CA TRP A 220 -19.37 -0.74 -1.58
C TRP A 220 -18.99 -0.77 -0.08
N GLU A 221 -17.82 -1.32 0.26
CA GLU A 221 -17.34 -1.34 1.65
C GLU A 221 -16.79 0.03 2.08
N GLY A 222 -16.32 0.83 1.11
CA GLY A 222 -15.72 2.15 1.27
C GLY A 222 -14.20 2.17 1.01
N GLY A 223 -13.51 1.03 1.15
CA GLY A 223 -12.10 0.90 0.79
C GLY A 223 -11.86 0.67 -0.70
N LEU A 224 -10.59 0.59 -1.12
CA LEU A 224 -10.21 0.29 -2.50
C LEU A 224 -9.70 -1.14 -2.64
N SER A 225 -9.98 -1.69 -3.81
CA SER A 225 -9.60 -3.02 -4.25
C SER A 225 -8.44 -2.96 -5.26
N GLY A 226 -7.90 -4.12 -5.64
CA GLY A 226 -6.77 -4.19 -6.58
C GLY A 226 -7.14 -3.72 -7.98
N VAL A 227 -8.30 -4.16 -8.45
CA VAL A 227 -8.92 -3.77 -9.72
C VAL A 227 -10.42 -3.58 -9.47
N PRO A 228 -11.14 -2.85 -10.35
CA PRO A 228 -12.56 -2.58 -10.16
C PRO A 228 -13.40 -3.82 -9.89
N GLY A 229 -14.26 -3.75 -8.87
CA GLY A 229 -15.22 -4.81 -8.51
C GLY A 229 -14.73 -5.86 -7.52
N LEU A 230 -13.46 -5.82 -7.08
CA LEU A 230 -12.94 -6.75 -6.06
C LEU A 230 -13.15 -6.23 -4.62
N GLU A 231 -12.78 -7.06 -3.64
CA GLU A 231 -12.85 -6.76 -2.21
C GLU A 231 -11.88 -5.64 -1.80
N ALA A 232 -12.31 -4.78 -0.87
CA ALA A 232 -11.49 -3.70 -0.34
C ALA A 232 -10.36 -4.25 0.54
N HIS A 233 -9.13 -3.77 0.35
CA HIS A 233 -7.95 -4.32 1.02
C HIS A 233 -6.95 -3.24 1.42
N GLY A 234 -6.40 -3.31 2.63
CA GLY A 234 -5.54 -2.27 3.22
C GLY A 234 -4.40 -1.79 2.30
N GLY A 235 -3.60 -2.72 1.77
CA GLY A 235 -2.52 -2.35 0.85
C GLY A 235 -2.99 -1.70 -0.46
N TYR A 236 -4.11 -2.15 -1.05
CA TYR A 236 -4.67 -1.54 -2.26
C TYR A 236 -5.33 -0.18 -1.97
N SER A 237 -6.06 -0.07 -0.86
CA SER A 237 -6.57 1.19 -0.31
C SER A 237 -5.46 2.22 -0.12
N PHE A 238 -4.34 1.83 0.48
CA PHE A 238 -3.17 2.70 0.63
C PHE A 238 -2.61 3.13 -0.72
N CYS A 239 -2.37 2.18 -1.63
CA CYS A 239 -1.82 2.47 -2.95
C CYS A 239 -2.69 3.48 -3.71
N GLY A 240 -3.99 3.21 -3.84
CA GLY A 240 -4.89 4.12 -4.57
C GLY A 240 -5.04 5.48 -3.91
N THR A 241 -5.20 5.53 -2.58
CA THR A 241 -5.32 6.80 -1.85
C THR A 241 -4.04 7.62 -1.95
N ALA A 242 -2.87 7.01 -1.73
CA ALA A 242 -1.59 7.70 -1.81
C ALA A 242 -1.29 8.18 -3.24
N ALA A 243 -1.62 7.38 -4.27
CA ALA A 243 -1.52 7.80 -5.66
C ALA A 243 -2.39 9.04 -5.94
N LEU A 244 -3.64 9.06 -5.48
CA LEU A 244 -4.52 10.22 -5.65
C LEU A 244 -4.03 11.45 -4.88
N VAL A 245 -3.43 11.29 -3.70
CA VAL A 245 -2.79 12.39 -2.96
C VAL A 245 -1.60 12.97 -3.72
N ILE A 246 -0.78 12.13 -4.37
CA ILE A 246 0.33 12.58 -5.24
C ILE A 246 -0.21 13.34 -6.45
N LEU A 247 -1.30 12.85 -7.06
CA LEU A 247 -1.95 13.48 -8.21
C LEU A 247 -2.81 14.71 -7.86
N GLY A 248 -2.99 15.02 -6.57
CA GLY A 248 -3.83 16.13 -6.09
C GLY A 248 -5.33 15.91 -6.37
N LYS A 249 -5.78 14.66 -6.36
CA LYS A 249 -7.13 14.20 -6.70
C LYS A 249 -7.79 13.41 -5.57
N GLU A 250 -7.28 13.51 -4.34
CA GLU A 250 -7.79 12.78 -3.18
C GLU A 250 -9.26 13.07 -2.87
N HIS A 251 -9.71 14.32 -3.06
CA HIS A 251 -11.09 14.80 -2.89
C HIS A 251 -12.13 14.13 -3.80
N MET A 252 -11.69 13.34 -4.80
CA MET A 252 -12.60 12.65 -5.70
C MET A 252 -13.05 11.28 -5.15
N LEU A 253 -12.37 10.76 -4.13
CA LEU A 253 -12.84 9.57 -3.41
C LEU A 253 -14.04 9.92 -2.53
N ASP A 254 -14.88 8.94 -2.24
CA ASP A 254 -15.79 9.06 -1.10
C ASP A 254 -14.96 8.90 0.20
N LEU A 255 -14.46 10.02 0.70
CA LEU A 255 -13.60 10.08 1.89
C LEU A 255 -14.31 9.62 3.15
N LYS A 256 -15.65 9.78 3.22
CA LYS A 256 -16.44 9.38 4.38
C LYS A 256 -16.56 7.86 4.45
N SER A 257 -16.90 7.20 3.34
CA SER A 257 -16.97 5.73 3.32
C SER A 257 -15.58 5.11 3.49
N LEU A 258 -14.54 5.72 2.90
CA LEU A 258 -13.15 5.29 3.10
C LEU A 258 -12.72 5.40 4.56
N LEU A 259 -12.96 6.55 5.22
CA LEU A 259 -12.67 6.73 6.65
C LEU A 259 -13.40 5.68 7.49
N ARG A 260 -14.71 5.51 7.31
CA ARG A 260 -15.50 4.50 8.03
C ARG A 260 -14.92 3.10 7.85
N TRP A 261 -14.54 2.77 6.61
CA TRP A 261 -13.97 1.46 6.30
C TRP A 261 -12.66 1.24 7.05
N VAL A 262 -11.69 2.15 6.94
CA VAL A 262 -10.36 1.94 7.52
C VAL A 262 -10.35 1.95 9.05
N VAL A 263 -11.16 2.79 9.71
CA VAL A 263 -11.23 2.76 11.20
C VAL A 263 -11.85 1.46 11.69
N SER A 264 -12.74 0.86 10.90
CA SER A 264 -13.33 -0.46 11.18
C SER A 264 -12.37 -1.63 10.94
N ARG A 265 -11.14 -1.37 10.46
CA ARG A 265 -10.08 -2.38 10.29
C ARG A 265 -9.17 -2.48 11.50
N GLN A 266 -9.27 -1.56 12.47
CA GLN A 266 -8.55 -1.71 13.72
C GLN A 266 -9.26 -2.76 14.57
N MET A 267 -8.50 -3.75 15.02
CA MET A 267 -9.00 -4.90 15.75
C MET A 267 -9.25 -4.52 17.20
N ARG A 268 -10.48 -4.71 17.66
CA ARG A 268 -10.94 -4.21 18.95
C ARG A 268 -10.20 -4.85 20.14
N PHE A 269 -9.92 -6.15 20.09
CA PHE A 269 -9.21 -6.84 21.16
C PHE A 269 -7.70 -6.65 21.00
N GLU A 270 -7.16 -7.03 19.84
CA GLU A 270 -5.74 -7.09 19.56
C GLU A 270 -5.06 -5.71 19.50
N GLY A 271 -5.77 -4.68 19.03
CA GLY A 271 -5.25 -3.31 18.86
C GLY A 271 -4.53 -3.05 17.53
N GLY A 272 -4.04 -4.11 16.86
CA GLY A 272 -3.50 -4.05 15.51
C GLY A 272 -4.57 -3.89 14.43
N PHE A 273 -4.20 -4.05 13.16
CA PHE A 273 -5.14 -3.93 12.03
C PHE A 273 -5.27 -5.24 11.25
N GLN A 274 -6.47 -5.50 10.73
CA GLN A 274 -6.71 -6.51 9.70
C GLN A 274 -6.63 -5.90 8.30
N GLY A 275 -6.23 -6.69 7.30
CA GLY A 275 -6.17 -6.23 5.91
C GLY A 275 -7.52 -6.02 5.25
N ARG A 276 -8.51 -6.82 5.65
CA ARG A 276 -9.87 -6.88 5.08
C ARG A 276 -10.85 -7.27 6.18
N CYS A 277 -12.14 -7.03 5.96
CA CYS A 277 -13.17 -7.42 6.92
C CYS A 277 -13.13 -8.94 7.16
N ASN A 278 -13.36 -9.38 8.41
CA ASN A 278 -13.37 -10.80 8.79
C ASN A 278 -12.06 -11.57 8.49
N LYS A 279 -10.92 -10.88 8.43
CA LYS A 279 -9.59 -11.51 8.37
C LYS A 279 -8.81 -11.21 9.64
N LEU A 280 -7.76 -12.00 9.88
CA LEU A 280 -6.97 -11.89 11.10
C LEU A 280 -6.18 -10.57 11.14
N VAL A 281 -5.83 -10.14 12.35
CA VAL A 281 -4.83 -9.08 12.58
C VAL A 281 -3.49 -9.44 11.94
N ASP A 282 -2.73 -8.46 11.46
CA ASP A 282 -1.36 -8.63 10.98
C ASP A 282 -0.54 -7.33 11.14
N GLY A 283 0.67 -7.49 11.65
CA GLY A 283 1.63 -6.42 11.94
C GLY A 283 1.92 -5.49 10.76
N CYS A 284 1.96 -5.97 9.51
CA CYS A 284 2.25 -5.12 8.35
C CYS A 284 1.13 -4.10 8.07
N TYR A 285 -0.12 -4.42 8.41
CA TYR A 285 -1.24 -3.47 8.25
C TYR A 285 -1.17 -2.31 9.24
N SER A 286 -0.27 -2.36 10.22
CA SER A 286 0.07 -1.21 11.05
C SER A 286 0.50 -0.01 10.19
N PHE A 287 1.12 -0.23 9.03
CA PHE A 287 1.38 0.84 8.07
C PHE A 287 0.27 0.96 7.02
N TRP A 288 -0.09 -0.14 6.35
CA TRP A 288 -1.01 -0.07 5.21
C TRP A 288 -2.40 0.47 5.58
N GLN A 289 -2.90 0.20 6.79
CA GLN A 289 -4.17 0.74 7.26
C GLN A 289 -3.96 2.05 8.01
N ALA A 290 -3.14 2.07 9.06
CA ALA A 290 -2.99 3.29 9.87
C ALA A 290 -2.41 4.46 9.06
N GLY A 291 -1.56 4.19 8.07
CA GLY A 291 -0.99 5.18 7.16
C GLY A 291 -2.03 5.88 6.26
N LEU A 292 -3.23 5.33 6.08
CA LEU A 292 -4.34 6.01 5.43
C LEU A 292 -4.86 7.19 6.26
N LEU A 293 -4.82 7.10 7.60
CA LEU A 293 -5.51 8.07 8.45
C LEU A 293 -4.86 9.46 8.40
N PRO A 294 -3.54 9.58 8.36
CA PRO A 294 -2.92 10.85 8.05
C PRO A 294 -3.20 11.40 6.65
N LEU A 295 -3.36 10.53 5.63
CA LEU A 295 -3.73 10.96 4.27
C LEU A 295 -5.14 11.52 4.24
N LEU A 296 -6.08 10.81 4.87
CA LEU A 296 -7.45 11.24 5.10
C LEU A 296 -7.50 12.53 5.92
N HIS A 297 -6.72 12.62 7.00
CA HIS A 297 -6.65 13.83 7.82
C HIS A 297 -6.23 15.04 6.99
N ARG A 298 -5.21 14.90 6.13
CA ARG A 298 -4.82 15.97 5.20
C ARG A 298 -5.92 16.29 4.19
N ALA A 299 -6.58 15.28 3.63
CA ALA A 299 -7.64 15.47 2.63
C ALA A 299 -8.82 16.24 3.25
N LEU A 300 -9.35 15.75 4.37
CA LEU A 300 -10.44 16.35 5.13
C LEU A 300 -10.07 17.76 5.63
N PHE A 301 -8.82 17.98 6.06
CA PHE A 301 -8.35 19.31 6.46
C PHE A 301 -8.42 20.32 5.31
N LYS A 302 -8.10 19.90 4.08
CA LYS A 302 -8.22 20.76 2.88
C LYS A 302 -9.67 21.06 2.52
N GLU A 303 -10.60 20.15 2.82
CA GLU A 303 -12.04 20.35 2.63
C GLU A 303 -12.66 21.25 3.70
N GLY A 304 -11.88 21.61 4.74
CA GLY A 304 -12.30 22.52 5.79
C GLY A 304 -13.07 21.83 6.92
N GLU A 305 -12.87 20.52 7.11
CA GLU A 305 -13.53 19.75 8.16
C GLU A 305 -13.18 20.29 9.57
N PRO A 306 -14.15 20.89 10.29
CA PRO A 306 -13.88 21.63 11.52
C PRO A 306 -13.65 20.72 12.73
N GLU A 307 -14.11 19.46 12.67
CA GLU A 307 -14.05 18.49 13.78
C GLU A 307 -12.76 17.67 13.82
N LEU A 308 -11.82 17.92 12.90
CA LEU A 308 -10.55 17.19 12.88
C LEU A 308 -9.70 17.48 14.12
N SER A 309 -9.36 16.42 14.84
CA SER A 309 -8.45 16.49 15.99
C SER A 309 -7.07 17.01 15.59
N GLN A 310 -6.56 18.00 16.31
CA GLN A 310 -5.19 18.50 16.14
C GLN A 310 -4.15 17.73 16.95
N GLN A 311 -4.56 16.73 17.73
CA GLN A 311 -3.71 16.00 18.69
C GLN A 311 -3.66 14.49 18.48
N ARG A 312 -4.60 13.92 17.71
CA ARG A 312 -4.65 12.49 17.43
C ARG A 312 -5.09 12.20 16.02
N TRP A 313 -4.56 11.12 15.46
CA TRP A 313 -5.16 10.51 14.27
C TRP A 313 -6.47 9.82 14.64
N LEU A 314 -7.30 9.54 13.63
CA LEU A 314 -8.64 8.98 13.81
C LEU A 314 -8.62 7.45 14.07
N PHE A 315 -7.70 6.97 14.90
CA PHE A 315 -7.58 5.58 15.36
C PHE A 315 -7.02 5.49 16.77
N GLU A 316 -7.13 4.32 17.41
CA GLU A 316 -6.56 4.05 18.74
C GLU A 316 -5.05 3.88 18.66
N GLN A 317 -4.32 5.00 18.67
CA GLN A 317 -2.86 5.07 18.56
C GLN A 317 -2.12 4.29 19.64
N GLN A 318 -2.65 4.28 20.87
CA GLN A 318 -2.07 3.52 21.98
C GLN A 318 -2.23 2.01 21.76
N ALA A 319 -3.41 1.57 21.32
CA ALA A 319 -3.69 0.15 21.04
C ALA A 319 -2.77 -0.41 19.94
N LEU A 320 -2.49 0.37 18.90
CA LEU A 320 -1.57 -0.04 17.83
C LEU A 320 -0.14 -0.19 18.36
N GLN A 321 0.33 0.75 19.18
CA GLN A 321 1.66 0.69 19.79
C GLN A 321 1.78 -0.53 20.71
N GLU A 322 0.77 -0.79 21.53
CA GLU A 322 0.71 -1.98 22.40
C GLU A 322 0.78 -3.27 21.58
N TYR A 323 -0.01 -3.40 20.51
CA TYR A 323 0.02 -4.58 19.63
C TYR A 323 1.42 -4.81 19.05
N ILE A 324 2.06 -3.77 18.52
CA ILE A 324 3.38 -3.90 17.89
C ILE A 324 4.44 -4.29 18.93
N LEU A 325 4.48 -3.59 20.07
CA LEU A 325 5.52 -3.75 21.08
C LEU A 325 5.36 -5.05 21.88
N LEU A 326 4.14 -5.52 22.10
CA LEU A 326 3.89 -6.76 22.84
C LEU A 326 3.90 -7.99 21.92
N CYS A 327 3.27 -7.90 20.75
CA CYS A 327 2.93 -9.08 19.95
C CYS A 327 3.79 -9.27 18.69
N CYS A 328 4.44 -8.21 18.19
CA CYS A 328 5.12 -8.23 16.90
C CYS A 328 6.65 -8.20 16.98
N GLN A 329 7.24 -8.25 18.17
CA GLN A 329 8.70 -8.24 18.33
C GLN A 329 9.25 -9.66 18.44
N SER A 330 10.30 -9.97 17.66
CA SER A 330 11.10 -11.17 17.91
C SER A 330 12.18 -10.85 18.96
N PRO A 331 12.35 -11.70 20.01
CA PRO A 331 13.38 -11.49 21.04
C PRO A 331 14.82 -11.44 20.49
N THR A 332 15.05 -12.00 19.31
CA THR A 332 16.38 -12.04 18.66
C THR A 332 16.55 -10.95 17.60
N GLY A 333 15.64 -9.98 17.52
CA GLY A 333 15.63 -8.91 16.52
C GLY A 333 14.66 -9.19 15.37
N GLY A 334 14.34 -8.16 14.58
CA GLY A 334 13.24 -8.18 13.60
C GLY A 334 11.83 -8.14 14.21
N LEU A 335 10.85 -7.79 13.39
CA LEU A 335 9.42 -7.84 13.70
C LEU A 335 8.70 -8.82 12.76
N LEU A 336 7.46 -9.13 13.08
CA LEU A 336 6.69 -10.25 12.52
C LEU A 336 5.20 -9.90 12.36
N ASP A 337 4.46 -10.77 11.68
CA ASP A 337 3.01 -10.67 11.47
C ASP A 337 2.21 -10.67 12.79
N LYS A 338 2.27 -11.78 13.53
CA LYS A 338 1.56 -12.02 14.80
C LYS A 338 2.28 -13.11 15.60
N PRO A 339 2.02 -13.27 16.91
CA PRO A 339 2.64 -14.33 17.72
C PRO A 339 2.56 -15.71 17.06
N GLY A 340 3.67 -16.46 17.13
CA GLY A 340 3.81 -17.76 16.47
C GLY A 340 4.27 -17.70 15.01
N LYS A 341 4.34 -16.51 14.38
CA LYS A 341 4.93 -16.35 13.05
C LYS A 341 6.42 -16.01 13.11
N SER A 342 7.14 -16.37 12.05
CA SER A 342 8.56 -16.03 11.90
C SER A 342 8.74 -14.55 11.59
N ARG A 343 9.88 -13.99 12.00
CA ARG A 343 10.32 -12.64 11.62
C ARG A 343 10.75 -12.60 10.15
N ASP A 344 10.62 -11.43 9.53
CA ASP A 344 11.18 -11.12 8.22
C ASP A 344 11.41 -9.60 8.06
N PHE A 345 12.12 -9.19 7.00
CA PHE A 345 12.40 -7.77 6.76
C PHE A 345 11.18 -6.95 6.33
N TYR A 346 10.17 -7.59 5.72
CA TYR A 346 8.93 -6.94 5.32
C TYR A 346 8.13 -6.47 6.54
N HIS A 347 7.84 -7.36 7.48
CA HIS A 347 7.16 -7.03 8.72
C HIS A 347 8.01 -6.13 9.61
N THR A 348 9.34 -6.32 9.66
CA THR A 348 10.25 -5.38 10.34
C THR A 348 10.06 -3.96 9.85
N CYS A 349 10.04 -3.74 8.54
CA CYS A 349 9.80 -2.44 7.94
C CYS A 349 8.41 -1.89 8.32
N TYR A 350 7.35 -2.62 8.00
CA TYR A 350 5.99 -2.07 8.09
C TYR A 350 5.45 -1.99 9.52
N CYS A 351 5.89 -2.84 10.44
CA CYS A 351 5.60 -2.65 11.87
C CYS A 351 6.28 -1.39 12.41
N LEU A 352 7.55 -1.13 12.07
CA LEU A 352 8.24 0.10 12.49
C LEU A 352 7.62 1.34 11.85
N SER A 353 7.26 1.28 10.56
CA SER A 353 6.57 2.38 9.89
C SER A 353 5.21 2.66 10.54
N GLY A 354 4.44 1.62 10.88
CA GLY A 354 3.18 1.75 11.61
C GLY A 354 3.35 2.29 13.03
N LEU A 355 4.40 1.86 13.74
CA LEU A 355 4.74 2.38 15.06
C LEU A 355 5.06 3.88 15.02
N SER A 356 5.80 4.32 13.99
CA SER A 356 6.08 5.73 13.73
C SER A 356 4.80 6.55 13.49
N VAL A 357 3.87 6.03 12.67
CA VAL A 357 2.55 6.65 12.45
C VAL A 357 1.75 6.74 13.76
N GLY A 358 1.75 5.67 14.56
CA GLY A 358 1.09 5.60 15.87
C GLY A 358 1.64 6.59 16.90
N ALA A 359 2.94 6.90 16.86
CA ALA A 359 3.55 7.89 17.74
C ALA A 359 3.32 9.36 17.30
N ALA A 360 3.06 9.58 16.01
CA ALA A 360 3.11 10.91 15.40
C ALA A 360 1.77 11.67 15.44
N LEU A 361 1.34 12.23 16.59
CA LEU A 361 0.55 13.48 16.61
C LEU A 361 0.56 14.24 17.96
N ARG A 362 1.63 14.13 18.76
CA ARG A 362 1.77 14.98 19.96
C ARG A 362 2.12 16.42 19.56
N LYS A 363 1.21 17.38 19.79
CA LYS A 363 1.51 18.82 19.63
C LYS A 363 2.47 19.31 20.73
N HIS A 364 3.64 19.74 20.27
CA HIS A 364 4.40 20.95 20.64
C HIS A 364 4.52 21.42 22.11
N GLY A 365 5.76 21.39 22.61
CA GLY A 365 6.45 22.67 22.83
C GLY A 365 6.89 23.23 21.47
N ALA A 366 6.83 24.55 21.28
CA ALA A 366 7.22 25.20 20.03
C ALA A 366 8.58 24.68 19.50
N PRO A 367 8.76 24.46 18.19
CA PRO A 367 10.08 24.14 17.67
C PRO A 367 10.97 25.35 17.96
N SER A 368 12.05 25.15 18.73
CA SER A 368 13.17 26.07 18.63
C SER A 368 13.57 26.10 17.16
N ARG A 369 13.78 27.29 16.60
CA ARG A 369 14.18 27.44 15.19
C ARG A 369 15.56 26.81 14.89
N ASP A 370 16.21 26.28 15.92
CA ASP A 370 17.59 25.80 15.94
C ASP A 370 17.73 24.29 16.14
N ASP A 371 16.65 23.48 16.10
CA ASP A 371 16.76 22.00 16.15
C ASP A 371 16.54 21.33 14.77
N PRO A 372 17.60 20.87 14.08
CA PRO A 372 17.51 20.12 12.84
C PRO A 372 16.84 18.73 12.98
N LEU A 373 16.67 18.20 14.20
CA LEU A 373 16.20 16.84 14.47
C LEU A 373 14.67 16.75 14.58
N ALA A 374 13.99 17.79 15.08
CA ALA A 374 12.53 17.89 15.04
C ALA A 374 11.95 17.87 13.60
N ARG A 375 12.76 18.23 12.59
CA ARG A 375 12.39 18.10 11.17
C ARG A 375 12.37 16.65 10.65
N ARG A 376 12.96 15.68 11.34
CA ARG A 376 13.04 14.28 10.90
C ARG A 376 11.87 13.42 11.38
N ARG A 377 11.29 13.74 12.55
CA ARG A 377 10.15 12.97 13.12
C ARG A 377 8.85 13.09 12.32
N THR A 378 8.77 14.02 11.37
CA THR A 378 7.67 14.18 10.41
C THR A 378 7.99 13.61 9.02
N ASP A 379 9.13 12.93 8.83
CA ASP A 379 9.62 12.52 7.50
C ASP A 379 8.93 11.30 6.89
N TRP A 380 8.06 10.56 7.61
CA TRP A 380 7.23 9.53 6.97
C TRP A 380 6.27 10.16 5.93
N LEU A 381 5.85 11.41 6.14
CA LEU A 381 5.15 12.21 5.13
C LEU A 381 6.04 12.51 3.93
N ARG A 382 7.38 12.46 3.99
CA ARG A 382 8.22 12.63 2.77
C ARG A 382 8.09 11.46 1.80
N LEU A 383 7.79 10.25 2.27
CA LEU A 383 7.51 9.09 1.41
C LEU A 383 6.20 9.24 0.62
N ILE A 384 5.27 10.11 1.06
CA ILE A 384 3.97 10.34 0.41
C ILE A 384 3.78 11.78 -0.12
N GLN A 385 4.44 12.76 0.48
CA GLN A 385 4.33 14.19 0.23
C GLN A 385 5.58 14.79 -0.41
N CYS A 386 6.36 14.01 -1.16
CA CYS A 386 7.46 14.60 -1.90
C CYS A 386 6.95 15.49 -3.04
N THR A 387 6.57 16.72 -2.72
CA THR A 387 6.36 17.82 -3.67
C THR A 387 7.12 19.08 -3.29
N THR A 388 7.80 19.17 -2.12
CA THR A 388 8.45 20.44 -1.72
C THR A 388 9.85 20.35 -1.09
N SER A 389 10.28 19.25 -0.44
CA SER A 389 11.58 19.22 0.28
C SER A 389 12.75 18.63 -0.52
N VAL A 390 12.53 17.63 -1.37
CA VAL A 390 13.57 17.11 -2.30
C VAL A 390 13.95 18.16 -3.36
N GLN A 391 13.05 19.11 -3.66
CA GLN A 391 13.31 20.28 -4.52
C GLN A 391 14.52 21.12 -4.07
N ARG A 392 14.93 21.07 -2.79
CA ARG A 392 16.07 21.86 -2.29
C ARG A 392 17.41 21.13 -2.32
N ARG A 393 17.44 19.82 -2.59
CA ARG A 393 18.65 19.00 -2.45
C ARG A 393 19.16 18.38 -3.76
N TRP A 394 18.44 18.50 -4.88
CA TRP A 394 18.88 17.96 -6.16
C TRP A 394 19.64 19.01 -6.99
N PRO A 395 20.94 18.81 -7.30
CA PRO A 395 21.67 19.68 -8.21
C PRO A 395 21.33 19.32 -9.66
N GLY A 396 20.89 20.30 -10.47
CA GLY A 396 20.65 20.12 -11.91
C GLY A 396 19.27 20.56 -12.36
N ARG A 397 19.11 21.86 -12.63
CA ARG A 397 17.98 22.36 -13.41
C ARG A 397 18.28 22.11 -14.89
N CYS A 398 17.48 21.30 -15.56
CA CYS A 398 17.25 21.54 -16.98
C CYS A 398 16.49 22.86 -17.08
N GLY A 399 17.13 23.87 -17.67
CA GLY A 399 16.53 25.17 -17.91
C GLY A 399 15.39 25.05 -18.92
N THR A 400 14.20 25.44 -18.51
CA THR A 400 13.18 25.96 -19.43
C THR A 400 12.74 27.31 -18.88
N SER A 401 13.23 28.37 -19.54
CA SER A 401 12.66 29.69 -19.44
C SER A 401 11.22 29.64 -19.93
N THR A 402 10.28 30.10 -19.10
CA THR A 402 9.17 30.99 -19.45
C THR A 402 8.33 31.15 -18.20
N ALA A 403 8.41 32.34 -17.59
CA ALA A 403 7.51 32.76 -16.55
C ALA A 403 6.09 32.91 -17.13
N CYS A 404 5.11 32.20 -16.58
CA CYS A 404 3.71 32.55 -16.78
C CYS A 404 3.39 33.82 -15.99
N PRO A 405 2.84 34.89 -16.59
CA PRO A 405 2.36 36.04 -15.85
C PRO A 405 1.02 35.72 -15.18
N SER A 406 0.89 36.14 -13.93
CA SER A 406 -0.34 36.19 -13.14
C SER A 406 -1.49 36.91 -13.87
N PRO A 407 -2.76 36.46 -13.74
CA PRO A 407 -3.89 37.09 -14.41
C PRO A 407 -4.24 38.44 -13.73
N LYS A 408 -4.03 39.54 -14.45
CA LYS A 408 -4.60 40.84 -14.10
C LYS A 408 -6.08 40.85 -14.46
N ARG A 409 -6.92 41.29 -13.52
CA ARG A 409 -8.34 41.61 -13.70
C ARG A 409 -8.49 42.65 -14.82
N VAL A 410 -9.44 42.43 -15.73
CA VAL A 410 -9.92 43.44 -16.68
C VAL A 410 -11.47 43.43 -16.63
N PRO A 411 -12.14 44.61 -16.69
CA PRO A 411 -13.55 44.74 -16.34
C PRO A 411 -14.50 44.38 -17.49
N VAL A 412 -15.74 44.10 -17.10
CA VAL A 412 -16.92 43.88 -17.94
C VAL A 412 -17.28 45.15 -18.73
N MET A 413 -17.48 45.04 -20.04
CA MET A 413 -18.54 45.77 -20.75
C MET A 413 -18.93 45.10 -22.09
N SER A 414 -20.20 45.33 -22.42
CA SER A 414 -21.10 44.69 -23.37
C SER A 414 -20.95 45.12 -24.84
N HIS A 415 -21.18 44.20 -25.80
CA HIS A 415 -22.35 44.19 -26.72
C HIS A 415 -22.11 43.41 -28.04
N ARG A 416 -23.05 42.49 -28.32
CA ARG A 416 -23.78 42.22 -29.57
C ARG A 416 -23.07 41.81 -30.89
N ARG A 417 -23.57 40.65 -31.38
CA ARG A 417 -24.06 40.28 -32.73
C ARG A 417 -23.27 39.22 -33.52
N ASN A 418 -23.97 38.10 -33.71
CA ASN A 418 -23.84 37.04 -34.74
C ASN A 418 -24.01 37.62 -36.17
N PRO A 419 -23.53 36.93 -37.24
CA PRO A 419 -24.19 35.71 -37.75
C PRO A 419 -23.28 34.59 -38.32
N ARG A 420 -23.86 33.37 -38.41
CA ARG A 420 -23.43 32.16 -39.15
C ARG A 420 -23.94 32.22 -40.62
N PRO A 421 -23.89 31.15 -41.47
CA PRO A 421 -23.02 29.94 -41.58
C PRO A 421 -22.47 29.70 -43.02
N GLY A 422 -21.58 28.72 -43.18
CA GLY A 422 -21.17 28.13 -44.46
C GLY A 422 -20.91 26.62 -44.33
N GLN A 423 -21.21 25.87 -45.38
CA GLN A 423 -21.63 24.46 -45.42
C GLN A 423 -20.60 23.54 -46.14
N VAL A 424 -20.61 22.25 -45.78
CA VAL A 424 -20.46 21.03 -46.64
C VAL A 424 -19.04 20.76 -47.22
N THR A 425 -18.42 19.60 -46.97
CA THR A 425 -18.57 18.37 -47.79
C THR A 425 -17.85 17.17 -47.16
N SER A 426 -18.43 16.00 -47.41
CA SER A 426 -17.98 14.63 -47.12
C SER A 426 -16.88 14.12 -48.06
N SER A 427 -16.15 13.07 -47.70
CA SER A 427 -16.25 11.72 -48.33
C SER A 427 -15.11 10.73 -48.00
N ARG A 428 -15.52 9.47 -47.76
CA ARG A 428 -14.96 8.16 -48.21
C ARG A 428 -13.48 7.80 -47.88
N SER A 429 -13.21 6.77 -47.07
CA SER A 429 -13.30 5.29 -47.26
C SER A 429 -12.20 4.66 -48.12
N LEU A 430 -11.48 3.67 -47.56
CA LEU A 430 -10.85 2.46 -48.15
C LEU A 430 -9.96 1.84 -47.02
N LEU A 431 -10.21 0.67 -46.40
CA LEU A 431 -10.27 -0.73 -46.86
C LEU A 431 -9.05 -1.23 -47.65
N CYS A 432 -8.17 -1.99 -46.98
CA CYS A 432 -7.37 -3.10 -47.53
C CYS A 432 -6.84 -3.92 -46.33
N GLN A 433 -7.47 -5.03 -45.99
CA GLN A 433 -7.26 -6.42 -46.47
C GLN A 433 -6.07 -7.15 -45.85
N SER A 434 -6.42 -8.37 -45.44
CA SER A 434 -5.70 -9.41 -44.73
C SER A 434 -4.53 -10.03 -45.47
N ALA A 435 -3.56 -10.53 -44.72
CA ALA A 435 -2.77 -11.69 -45.11
C ALA A 435 -2.81 -12.73 -43.97
N ARG A 436 -3.35 -13.92 -44.29
CA ARG A 436 -3.21 -15.15 -43.51
C ARG A 436 -1.88 -15.81 -43.91
N LEU A 437 -1.13 -16.30 -42.94
CA LEU A 437 -0.26 -17.46 -43.14
C LEU A 437 -0.43 -18.41 -41.95
N THR A 438 -0.88 -19.61 -42.30
CA THR A 438 -0.76 -20.90 -41.62
C THR A 438 0.65 -21.09 -41.05
N GLY A 439 0.92 -21.68 -39.89
CA GLY A 439 0.33 -22.84 -39.24
C GLY A 439 1.52 -23.73 -38.85
N LEU A 440 1.68 -24.03 -37.56
CA LEU A 440 2.57 -25.07 -37.01
C LEU A 440 2.13 -25.32 -35.56
N GLU A 441 1.58 -26.50 -35.29
CA GLU A 441 1.21 -26.99 -33.95
C GLU A 441 2.43 -27.53 -33.19
N PRO A 442 2.36 -27.61 -31.84
CA PRO A 442 3.48 -27.94 -30.97
C PRO A 442 3.57 -29.43 -30.61
N ALA A 443 4.80 -29.92 -30.45
CA ALA A 443 5.07 -31.23 -29.85
C ALA A 443 5.17 -31.10 -28.31
N THR A 444 4.35 -31.86 -27.60
CA THR A 444 4.48 -32.14 -26.16
C THR A 444 4.98 -33.57 -25.97
N PRO A 445 5.78 -33.84 -24.92
CA PRO A 445 5.77 -35.14 -24.29
C PRO A 445 5.23 -35.04 -22.86
N ALA A 446 4.24 -35.89 -22.60
CA ALA A 446 3.73 -36.22 -21.29
C ALA A 446 4.80 -36.97 -20.46
N VAL A 447 4.91 -36.64 -19.18
CA VAL A 447 5.55 -37.50 -18.18
C VAL A 447 4.53 -37.76 -17.07
N ARG A 448 4.34 -39.05 -16.79
CA ARG A 448 3.41 -39.61 -15.80
C ARG A 448 3.82 -39.22 -14.37
N ALA A 449 2.81 -39.01 -13.55
CA ALA A 449 2.90 -38.99 -12.10
C ALA A 449 3.03 -40.42 -11.58
N ASP A 450 4.01 -40.66 -10.72
CA ASP A 450 4.00 -41.77 -9.77
C ASP A 450 3.89 -41.18 -8.36
N VAL A 451 2.96 -41.74 -7.60
CA VAL A 451 2.65 -41.45 -6.21
C VAL A 451 3.53 -42.34 -5.37
N ASP A 452 4.37 -41.76 -4.51
CA ASP A 452 4.90 -42.48 -3.35
C ASP A 452 5.02 -41.54 -2.14
N THR A 453 4.39 -41.98 -1.07
CA THR A 453 4.27 -41.35 0.23
C THR A 453 5.49 -41.67 1.08
N HIS A 454 6.24 -40.66 1.56
CA HIS A 454 6.96 -40.74 2.83
C HIS A 454 7.20 -39.36 3.44
N ASP A 455 6.90 -39.31 4.75
CA ASP A 455 7.14 -38.21 5.69
C ASP A 455 8.61 -37.77 5.70
N ASP A 456 8.84 -36.47 5.59
CA ASP A 456 9.97 -35.80 6.23
C ASP A 456 9.63 -34.33 6.52
N GLN A 457 9.45 -34.03 7.81
CA GLN A 457 9.23 -32.69 8.35
C GLN A 457 10.54 -31.90 8.46
N VAL A 458 11.02 -31.29 7.38
CA VAL A 458 11.90 -30.11 7.44
C VAL A 458 11.67 -29.28 6.17
N GLY A 459 10.83 -28.26 6.27
CA GLY A 459 10.50 -27.40 5.14
C GLY A 459 9.51 -26.32 5.55
N GLY A 460 9.98 -25.35 6.34
CA GLY A 460 9.20 -24.16 6.66
C GLY A 460 8.94 -23.38 5.37
N ALA A 461 7.76 -23.59 4.79
CA ALA A 461 7.31 -22.88 3.61
C ALA A 461 7.19 -21.40 3.91
N LEU A 462 8.19 -20.63 3.47
CA LEU A 462 8.08 -19.21 3.20
C LEU A 462 7.09 -19.03 2.02
N HIS A 463 5.79 -19.24 2.29
CA HIS A 463 4.73 -18.79 1.38
C HIS A 463 4.66 -17.27 1.51
N LEU A 464 5.62 -16.58 0.88
CA LEU A 464 5.64 -15.13 0.87
C LEU A 464 4.51 -14.60 0.00
N TRP A 465 3.64 -13.85 0.66
CA TRP A 465 2.77 -12.84 0.09
C TRP A 465 3.58 -11.67 -0.49
N LEU A 466 4.43 -11.94 -1.48
CA LEU A 466 4.72 -10.96 -2.52
C LEU A 466 3.59 -11.03 -3.55
N TRP A 467 2.39 -10.67 -3.08
CA TRP A 467 1.16 -10.41 -3.84
C TRP A 467 1.13 -11.09 -5.22
N SER A 468 1.14 -12.42 -5.23
CA SER A 468 0.86 -13.22 -6.40
C SER A 468 -0.66 -13.36 -6.52
N SER A 469 -1.16 -13.20 -7.74
CA SER A 469 -2.58 -13.24 -8.13
C SER A 469 -3.29 -14.58 -7.93
N SER A 470 -2.74 -15.50 -7.12
CA SER A 470 -3.23 -16.87 -6.93
C SER A 470 -4.61 -16.96 -6.26
N THR A 471 -5.14 -15.84 -5.72
CA THR A 471 -6.50 -15.80 -5.14
C THR A 471 -7.58 -15.36 -6.14
N VAL A 472 -7.23 -14.98 -7.37
CA VAL A 472 -8.21 -14.57 -8.41
C VAL A 472 -8.60 -15.72 -9.35
N GLU A 473 -7.75 -16.74 -9.54
CA GLU A 473 -8.07 -17.88 -10.42
C GLU A 473 -9.02 -18.91 -9.80
N ALA A 474 -9.19 -18.94 -8.47
CA ALA A 474 -10.06 -19.92 -7.81
C ALA A 474 -11.57 -19.64 -7.98
N ALA A 475 -11.96 -18.48 -8.51
CA ALA A 475 -13.37 -18.10 -8.69
C ALA A 475 -13.93 -18.33 -10.11
N VAL A 476 -13.13 -18.83 -11.07
CA VAL A 476 -13.54 -18.95 -12.48
C VAL A 476 -13.51 -20.41 -13.01
N ARG A 477 -13.25 -21.42 -12.16
CA ARG A 477 -13.33 -22.83 -12.57
C ARG A 477 -14.18 -23.68 -11.64
N VAL A 478 -15.50 -23.45 -11.65
CA VAL A 478 -16.49 -24.49 -11.33
C VAL A 478 -17.66 -24.39 -12.31
N SER A 479 -17.93 -25.51 -12.98
CA SER A 479 -19.10 -25.82 -13.82
C SER A 479 -19.08 -25.37 -15.28
N ALA A 480 -18.43 -26.18 -16.12
CA ALA A 480 -18.82 -26.36 -17.51
C ALA A 480 -19.06 -27.86 -17.76
N ALA A 481 -20.24 -28.35 -17.40
CA ALA A 481 -20.75 -29.65 -17.86
C ALA A 481 -22.28 -29.77 -17.63
N THR A 482 -23.11 -29.12 -18.47
CA THR A 482 -24.38 -29.64 -19.04
C THR A 482 -25.11 -28.55 -19.87
N PRO A 483 -25.84 -28.90 -20.96
CA PRO A 483 -26.37 -27.96 -21.96
C PRO A 483 -27.79 -27.42 -21.63
N PRO A 484 -28.27 -26.36 -22.34
CA PRO A 484 -29.35 -25.52 -21.86
C PRO A 484 -30.76 -25.99 -22.27
N ALA A 485 -31.73 -25.85 -21.36
CA ALA A 485 -33.15 -25.82 -21.69
C ALA A 485 -33.66 -24.38 -21.59
N ALA A 486 -34.26 -23.91 -22.69
CA ALA A 486 -34.86 -22.59 -22.86
C ALA A 486 -36.18 -22.43 -22.10
N PHE A 487 -36.49 -21.23 -21.58
CA PHE A 487 -37.84 -20.66 -21.40
C PHE A 487 -37.68 -19.18 -20.96
N VAL A 488 -37.69 -18.22 -21.90
CA VAL A 488 -38.79 -17.27 -22.24
C VAL A 488 -39.20 -16.31 -21.13
N LEU A 489 -38.89 -15.03 -21.36
CA LEU A 489 -39.43 -13.83 -20.72
C LEU A 489 -40.94 -13.70 -21.01
N GLU A 490 -41.74 -13.40 -19.99
CA GLU A 490 -42.96 -12.62 -20.20
C GLU A 490 -43.31 -11.74 -18.98
N MET A 491 -43.54 -10.47 -19.28
CA MET A 491 -44.09 -9.44 -18.40
C MET A 491 -45.52 -9.79 -17.97
N PHE A 492 -45.91 -9.48 -16.74
CA PHE A 492 -47.25 -8.92 -16.48
C PHE A 492 -47.25 -8.02 -15.24
N SER A 493 -47.74 -6.79 -15.48
CA SER A 493 -48.29 -5.86 -14.50
C SER A 493 -49.73 -6.27 -14.19
N SER A 494 -50.12 -6.27 -12.91
CA SER A 494 -51.50 -5.90 -12.53
C SER A 494 -51.59 -5.52 -11.05
N GLU A 495 -52.11 -4.33 -10.81
CA GLU A 495 -52.59 -3.80 -9.54
C GLU A 495 -53.66 -4.71 -8.90
N ALA A 496 -53.67 -4.83 -7.57
CA ALA A 496 -54.90 -4.93 -6.79
C ALA A 496 -54.69 -4.46 -5.34
N LYS A 497 -55.60 -3.57 -4.93
CA LYS A 497 -55.68 -2.83 -3.66
C LYS A 497 -56.14 -3.69 -2.46
N MET A 498 -55.98 -3.09 -1.27
CA MET A 498 -56.79 -3.24 -0.04
C MET A 498 -56.46 -4.51 0.81
N LYS A 499 -56.17 -4.46 2.12
CA LYS A 499 -56.79 -3.68 3.22
C LYS A 499 -55.88 -3.56 4.45
N LEU A 500 -55.99 -2.42 5.15
CA LEU A 500 -55.58 -2.20 6.54
C LEU A 500 -56.43 -3.04 7.52
N SER A 501 -55.81 -3.58 8.57
CA SER A 501 -56.40 -3.62 9.91
C SER A 501 -55.33 -3.70 10.99
N THR A 502 -55.13 -2.59 11.68
CA THR A 502 -54.63 -2.47 13.06
C THR A 502 -55.39 -3.38 14.03
N VAL A 503 -54.69 -4.06 14.94
CA VAL A 503 -55.14 -4.28 16.33
C VAL A 503 -53.92 -4.31 17.25
N SER A 504 -53.85 -3.31 18.13
CA SER A 504 -53.07 -3.35 19.37
C SER A 504 -53.74 -4.26 20.39
N LYS A 505 -52.95 -5.00 21.16
CA LYS A 505 -53.13 -5.17 22.61
C LYS A 505 -51.78 -5.45 23.24
#